data_AF-A0A954TRC5-F1
#
_entry.id   AF-A0A954TRC5-F1
#
_cell.length_a   1.000
_cell.length_b   1.000
_cell.length_c   1.000
_cell.angle_alpha   90.00
_cell.angle_beta   90.00
_cell.angle_gamma   90.00
#
_symmetry.space_group_name_H-M   'P 1'
#
loop_
_entity.id
_entity.type
_entity.pdbx_description
1 polymer ?
#
loop_
_entity_poly.entity_id
_entity_poly.type
_entity_poly.pdbx_seq_one_letter_code
_entity_poly.pdbx_strand_id
1 'polypeptide(L)'
;MPKAIIKQRDLARSSACANNLKMIGLAFHNYHSAYKQLPAGTGGTTGNDDPAKSNQGMLGPLVGILPFAEQQALWEQISNPSMDAKSGTVFPSMGPIPLFDETVYKPWSRGPDLYRCPDAGPAKAGGAAPVIHSLEAPLGSGTVHANYVACYGDGTFMQGEIAFGNLTNDVAQRRMASNRGAFMTSKEMKFRDFLDGLSNTIMFSETVAGGDQNPQKSQIIRDVVGLSKVPALCLRTASKGQPQFWSFNRGARWCDGRPVYTGFQTVLPPNSPSCTSELGIDDPIVSASSTHAGGVQVLMADGAVVFISDSIDAGDSTKGGVAIGEGYSRPGDQSPYGLWGALGSRASKEIVDGARRDFVAVQTGQSPLNFSAPSRANLSVWTDRKTKTRLRAEFLEIRDKNTIRLKHSSGSIHEVPLQSLEPADVYRAIEMDVLRGGNK
;
A
#
# COMPACT_ATOMS: atom_id res chain seq x y z
N MET A 1 -15.96 -35.53 2.27
CA MET A 1 -16.99 -34.55 1.84
C MET A 1 -17.08 -34.54 0.31
N PRO A 2 -18.28 -34.58 -0.29
CA PRO A 2 -18.46 -34.53 -1.75
C PRO A 2 -18.00 -33.19 -2.35
N LYS A 3 -17.38 -33.21 -3.54
CA LYS A 3 -16.89 -32.00 -4.26
C LYS A 3 -17.98 -30.93 -4.48
N ALA A 4 -19.24 -31.35 -4.64
CA ALA A 4 -20.38 -30.45 -4.80
C ALA A 4 -20.66 -29.62 -3.53
N ILE A 5 -20.52 -30.22 -2.34
CA ILE A 5 -20.71 -29.52 -1.06
C ILE A 5 -19.57 -28.53 -0.83
N ILE A 6 -18.34 -28.85 -1.23
CA ILE A 6 -17.20 -27.92 -1.17
C ILE A 6 -17.46 -26.71 -2.08
N LYS A 7 -17.83 -26.95 -3.35
CA LYS A 7 -18.15 -25.89 -4.31
C LYS A 7 -19.31 -24.99 -3.85
N GLN A 8 -20.35 -25.56 -3.24
CA GLN A 8 -21.46 -24.79 -2.67
C GLN A 8 -21.03 -23.91 -1.49
N ARG A 9 -20.11 -24.39 -0.64
CA ARG A 9 -19.58 -23.59 0.48
C ARG A 9 -18.72 -22.44 -0.04
N ASP A 10 -17.87 -22.67 -1.03
CA ASP A 10 -17.04 -21.61 -1.61
C ASP A 10 -17.90 -20.54 -2.29
N LEU A 11 -18.94 -20.93 -3.04
CA LEU A 11 -19.90 -20.00 -3.63
C LEU A 11 -20.68 -19.20 -2.58
N ALA A 12 -21.11 -19.84 -1.49
CA ALA A 12 -21.82 -19.17 -0.40
C ALA A 12 -20.93 -18.15 0.33
N ARG A 13 -19.65 -18.48 0.56
CA ARG A 13 -18.68 -17.56 1.19
C ARG A 13 -18.31 -16.39 0.27
N SER A 14 -18.13 -16.64 -1.02
CA SER A 14 -17.91 -15.58 -2.00
C SER A 14 -19.11 -14.62 -2.08
N SER A 15 -20.33 -15.15 -1.99
CA SER A 15 -21.56 -14.34 -1.94
C SER A 15 -21.63 -13.47 -0.68
N ALA A 16 -21.16 -13.98 0.47
CA ALA A 16 -21.12 -13.20 1.71
C ALA A 16 -20.10 -12.05 1.62
N CYS A 17 -18.89 -12.29 1.09
CA CYS A 17 -17.91 -11.22 0.92
C CYS A 17 -18.37 -10.17 -0.11
N ALA A 18 -19.08 -10.59 -1.16
CA ALA A 18 -19.73 -9.68 -2.10
C ALA A 18 -20.82 -8.81 -1.44
N ASN A 19 -21.59 -9.36 -0.48
CA ASN A 19 -22.58 -8.59 0.26
C ASN A 19 -21.94 -7.53 1.18
N ASN A 20 -20.83 -7.85 1.85
CA ASN A 20 -20.08 -6.87 2.63
C ASN A 20 -19.57 -5.72 1.75
N LEU A 21 -19.05 -6.02 0.54
CA LEU A 21 -18.68 -4.98 -0.43
C LEU A 21 -19.86 -4.11 -0.84
N LYS A 22 -21.06 -4.68 -1.03
CA LYS A 22 -22.28 -3.88 -1.32
C LYS A 22 -22.63 -2.95 -0.16
N MET A 23 -22.55 -3.44 1.08
CA MET A 23 -22.81 -2.61 2.27
C MET A 23 -21.78 -1.49 2.42
N ILE A 24 -20.51 -1.77 2.15
CA ILE A 24 -19.44 -0.77 2.08
C ILE A 24 -19.72 0.26 0.97
N GLY A 25 -20.13 -0.19 -0.22
CA GLY A 25 -20.51 0.68 -1.33
C GLY A 25 -21.68 1.60 -0.98
N LEU A 26 -22.71 1.07 -0.31
CA LEU A 26 -23.82 1.88 0.19
C LEU A 26 -23.34 2.93 1.20
N ALA A 27 -22.43 2.57 2.11
CA ALA A 27 -21.86 3.52 3.06
C ALA A 27 -21.08 4.65 2.36
N PHE A 28 -20.32 4.34 1.31
CA PHE A 28 -19.65 5.35 0.48
C PHE A 28 -20.63 6.27 -0.27
N HIS A 29 -21.71 5.72 -0.83
CA HIS A 29 -22.74 6.51 -1.52
C HIS A 29 -23.51 7.41 -0.54
N ASN A 30 -23.77 6.95 0.68
CA ASN A 30 -24.37 7.77 1.73
C ASN A 30 -23.41 8.88 2.20
N TYR A 31 -22.12 8.57 2.37
CA TYR A 31 -21.09 9.56 2.64
C TYR A 31 -21.04 10.63 1.53
N HIS A 32 -21.01 10.20 0.27
CA HIS A 32 -21.03 11.12 -0.88
C HIS A 32 -22.29 11.97 -0.92
N SER A 33 -23.45 11.38 -0.63
CA SER A 33 -24.72 12.10 -0.56
C SER A 33 -24.69 13.22 0.49
N ALA A 34 -24.07 12.98 1.65
CA ALA A 34 -23.93 13.93 2.74
C ALA A 34 -22.86 15.00 2.49
N TYR A 35 -21.66 14.61 2.03
CA TYR A 35 -20.48 15.50 1.95
C TYR A 35 -20.11 15.95 0.53
N LYS A 36 -20.82 15.45 -0.50
CA LYS A 36 -20.58 15.73 -1.93
C LYS A 36 -19.17 15.36 -2.41
N GLN A 37 -18.52 14.44 -1.70
CA GLN A 37 -17.20 13.88 -1.98
C GLN A 37 -17.09 12.50 -1.34
N LEU A 38 -16.10 11.71 -1.75
CA LEU A 38 -15.65 10.50 -1.07
C LEU A 38 -14.65 10.87 0.03
N PRO A 39 -14.46 10.01 1.05
CA PRO A 39 -13.35 10.15 1.98
C PRO A 39 -12.01 10.12 1.24
N ALA A 40 -11.00 10.81 1.77
CA ALA A 40 -9.64 10.73 1.22
C ALA A 40 -9.05 9.31 1.39
N GLY A 41 -8.13 8.93 0.49
CA GLY A 41 -7.38 7.68 0.61
C GLY A 41 -6.49 7.67 1.86
N THR A 42 -5.90 8.82 2.19
CA THR A 42 -5.29 9.12 3.48
C THR A 42 -5.66 10.54 3.90
N GLY A 43 -5.87 10.78 5.19
CA GLY A 43 -6.20 12.10 5.72
C GLY A 43 -6.20 12.13 7.25
N GLY A 44 -6.88 13.12 7.83
CA GLY A 44 -6.94 13.32 9.28
C GLY A 44 -6.18 14.55 9.74
N THR A 45 -5.54 14.47 10.91
CA THR A 45 -4.84 15.58 11.55
C THR A 45 -3.38 15.63 11.10
N THR A 46 -2.85 16.83 10.92
CA THR A 46 -1.46 17.07 10.52
C THR A 46 -0.88 18.25 11.31
N GLY A 47 0.41 18.54 11.17
CA GLY A 47 1.06 19.69 11.83
C GLY A 47 1.55 19.43 13.26
N ASN A 48 1.54 18.17 13.71
CA ASN A 48 2.19 17.74 14.94
C ASN A 48 2.84 16.37 14.70
N ASP A 49 4.12 16.26 15.04
CA ASP A 49 4.94 15.06 14.83
C ASP A 49 4.87 14.08 16.00
N ASP A 50 4.27 14.48 17.14
CA ASP A 50 4.02 13.58 18.27
C ASP A 50 2.99 12.51 17.85
N PRO A 51 3.37 11.22 17.83
CA PRO A 51 2.51 10.14 17.38
C PRO A 51 1.27 9.95 18.26
N ALA A 52 1.24 10.47 19.50
CA ALA A 52 0.09 10.47 20.40
C ALA A 52 -0.89 11.63 20.12
N LYS A 53 -0.43 12.70 19.45
CA LYS A 53 -1.18 13.97 19.32
C LYS A 53 -1.64 14.26 17.89
N SER A 54 -1.35 13.36 16.97
CA SER A 54 -1.72 13.51 15.57
C SER A 54 -1.67 12.16 14.89
N ASN A 55 -2.60 11.91 13.97
CA ASN A 55 -2.55 10.77 13.07
C ASN A 55 -1.69 10.98 11.82
N GLN A 56 -1.05 12.15 11.68
CA GLN A 56 -0.11 12.46 10.60
C GLN A 56 -0.70 12.18 9.22
N GLY A 57 -1.98 12.50 9.02
CA GLY A 57 -2.65 12.33 7.73
C GLY A 57 -2.77 10.87 7.27
N MET A 58 -2.61 9.87 8.16
CA MET A 58 -2.58 8.45 7.81
C MET A 58 -3.95 7.76 7.83
N LEU A 59 -5.03 8.44 8.25
CA LEU A 59 -6.35 7.79 8.37
C LEU A 59 -6.94 7.46 7.00
N GLY A 60 -7.41 6.23 6.84
CA GLY A 60 -7.99 5.74 5.60
C GLY A 60 -9.49 6.01 5.42
N PRO A 61 -10.02 5.70 4.22
CA PRO A 61 -11.42 5.96 3.88
C PRO A 61 -12.40 5.14 4.72
N LEU A 62 -11.98 3.97 5.23
CA LEU A 62 -12.78 3.13 6.12
C LEU A 62 -13.11 3.80 7.46
N VAL A 63 -12.28 4.75 7.93
CA VAL A 63 -12.58 5.55 9.13
C VAL A 63 -13.70 6.56 8.83
N GLY A 64 -13.65 7.18 7.65
CA GLY A 64 -14.61 8.22 7.26
C GLY A 64 -16.04 7.70 7.07
N ILE A 65 -16.21 6.42 6.69
CA ILE A 65 -17.53 5.84 6.45
C ILE A 65 -18.18 5.19 7.69
N LEU A 66 -17.51 5.16 8.85
CA LEU A 66 -18.04 4.53 10.07
C LEU A 66 -19.48 4.95 10.41
N PRO A 67 -19.85 6.25 10.36
CA PRO A 67 -21.23 6.67 10.63
C PRO A 67 -22.26 6.08 9.66
N PHE A 68 -21.84 5.79 8.43
CA PHE A 68 -22.68 5.27 7.35
C PHE A 68 -22.65 3.73 7.26
N ALA A 69 -21.84 3.10 8.10
CA ALA A 69 -21.66 1.65 8.21
C ALA A 69 -22.21 1.09 9.54
N GLU A 70 -23.13 1.82 10.18
CA GLU A 70 -23.71 1.48 11.49
C GLU A 70 -22.70 1.44 12.65
N GLN A 71 -21.59 2.18 12.53
CA GLN A 71 -20.50 2.21 13.52
C GLN A 71 -20.41 3.56 14.25
N GLN A 72 -21.57 4.15 14.57
CA GLN A 72 -21.67 5.46 15.21
C GLN A 72 -20.92 5.52 16.56
N ALA A 73 -21.06 4.49 17.40
CA ALA A 73 -20.41 4.45 18.72
C ALA A 73 -18.86 4.37 18.63
N LEU A 74 -18.32 3.76 17.58
CA LEU A 74 -16.88 3.73 17.32
C LEU A 74 -16.42 5.06 16.75
N TRP A 75 -17.18 5.64 15.82
CA TRP A 75 -16.92 6.97 15.29
C TRP A 75 -16.84 8.01 16.40
N GLU A 76 -17.79 8.03 17.34
CA GLU A 76 -17.79 8.98 18.47
C GLU A 76 -16.56 8.86 19.38
N GLN A 77 -16.00 7.66 19.52
CA GLN A 77 -14.75 7.45 20.27
C GLN A 77 -13.52 7.97 19.50
N ILE A 78 -13.56 7.95 18.17
CA ILE A 78 -12.48 8.44 17.31
C ILE A 78 -12.57 9.95 17.12
N SER A 79 -13.76 10.47 16.84
CA SER A 79 -13.98 11.88 16.48
C SER A 79 -13.84 12.84 17.65
N ASN A 80 -13.95 12.34 18.89
CA ASN A 80 -13.83 13.16 20.10
C ASN A 80 -12.48 12.93 20.80
N PRO A 81 -11.94 13.94 21.50
CA PRO A 81 -10.79 13.76 22.37
C PRO A 81 -11.06 12.69 23.43
N SER A 82 -10.01 11.96 23.80
CA SER A 82 -10.07 10.95 24.86
C SER A 82 -8.80 10.96 25.69
N MET A 83 -8.82 10.27 26.82
CA MET A 83 -7.65 10.12 27.69
C MET A 83 -7.59 8.68 28.15
N ASP A 84 -6.43 8.05 28.03
CA ASP A 84 -6.23 6.74 28.65
C ASP A 84 -6.10 6.89 30.16
N ALA A 85 -6.92 6.13 30.89
CA ALA A 85 -7.00 6.22 32.34
C ALA A 85 -5.76 5.65 33.06
N LYS A 86 -4.97 4.79 32.40
CA LYS A 86 -3.79 4.15 33.01
C LYS A 86 -2.53 4.98 32.80
N SER A 87 -2.29 5.43 31.57
CA SER A 87 -1.10 6.20 31.22
C SER A 87 -1.29 7.71 31.41
N GLY A 88 -2.52 8.20 31.51
CA GLY A 88 -2.84 9.63 31.49
C GLY A 88 -2.60 10.28 30.11
N THR A 89 -2.33 9.49 29.07
CA THR A 89 -2.09 10.00 27.72
C THR A 89 -3.38 10.59 27.16
N VAL A 90 -3.35 11.89 26.85
CA VAL A 90 -4.46 12.58 26.20
C VAL A 90 -4.34 12.47 24.69
N PHE A 91 -5.42 12.08 24.05
CA PHE A 91 -5.56 11.93 22.61
C PHE A 91 -6.53 12.99 22.08
N PRO A 92 -6.14 13.78 21.06
CA PRO A 92 -7.05 14.73 20.43
C PRO A 92 -8.12 14.02 19.60
N SER A 93 -9.08 14.80 19.10
CA SER A 93 -10.03 14.34 18.09
C SER A 93 -9.30 13.71 16.90
N MET A 94 -9.87 12.65 16.35
CA MET A 94 -9.31 11.82 15.27
C MET A 94 -8.11 10.95 15.68
N GLY A 95 -7.77 10.93 16.96
CA GLY A 95 -6.81 10.00 17.54
C GLY A 95 -5.35 10.19 17.06
N PRO A 96 -4.43 9.41 17.66
CA PRO A 96 -3.03 9.35 17.23
C PRO A 96 -2.76 8.62 15.89
N ILE A 97 -1.50 8.35 15.55
CA ILE A 97 -1.14 7.58 14.35
C ILE A 97 -1.75 6.16 14.38
N PRO A 98 -2.12 5.57 13.23
CA PRO A 98 -2.60 4.19 13.15
C PRO A 98 -1.63 3.11 13.69
N LEU A 99 -0.33 3.43 13.81
CA LEU A 99 0.67 2.52 14.38
C LEU A 99 0.76 2.61 15.91
N PHE A 100 0.03 3.53 16.54
CA PHE A 100 0.09 3.72 17.98
C PHE A 100 -0.46 2.49 18.70
N ASP A 101 0.00 2.28 19.94
CA ASP A 101 -0.36 1.10 20.73
C ASP A 101 -1.88 1.00 20.94
N GLU A 102 -2.48 -0.05 20.35
CA GLU A 102 -3.92 -0.31 20.40
C GLU A 102 -4.43 -0.73 21.79
N THR A 103 -3.52 -1.11 22.69
CA THR A 103 -3.85 -1.40 24.09
C THR A 103 -4.07 -0.12 24.89
N VAL A 104 -3.47 0.98 24.44
CA VAL A 104 -3.61 2.32 25.02
C VAL A 104 -4.75 3.07 24.33
N TYR A 105 -4.77 3.13 22.99
CA TYR A 105 -5.90 3.70 22.25
C TYR A 105 -6.75 2.60 21.63
N LYS A 106 -7.75 2.17 22.41
CA LYS A 106 -8.64 1.05 22.09
C LYS A 106 -9.44 1.15 20.78
N PRO A 107 -9.79 2.33 20.24
CA PRO A 107 -10.54 2.37 18.99
C PRO A 107 -9.84 1.67 17.81
N TRP A 108 -8.50 1.61 17.75
CA TRP A 108 -7.83 0.87 16.66
C TRP A 108 -7.89 -0.64 16.81
N SER A 109 -8.03 -1.15 18.04
CA SER A 109 -8.30 -2.58 18.28
C SER A 109 -9.76 -2.98 18.05
N ARG A 110 -10.62 -2.07 17.56
CA ARG A 110 -12.07 -2.30 17.35
C ARG A 110 -12.50 -2.02 15.91
N GLY A 111 -12.05 -2.84 14.96
CA GLY A 111 -12.50 -2.73 13.57
C GLY A 111 -13.88 -3.35 13.38
N PRO A 112 -14.76 -2.74 12.58
CA PRO A 112 -16.07 -3.31 12.26
C PRO A 112 -15.96 -4.69 11.60
N ASP A 113 -16.85 -5.62 11.98
CA ASP A 113 -16.94 -6.93 11.34
C ASP A 113 -17.28 -6.83 9.85
N LEU A 114 -17.96 -5.77 9.44
CA LEU A 114 -18.23 -5.44 8.04
C LEU A 114 -16.95 -5.37 7.19
N TYR A 115 -15.82 -4.98 7.78
CA TYR A 115 -14.56 -4.82 7.06
C TYR A 115 -13.80 -6.14 6.88
N ARG A 116 -14.34 -7.24 7.41
CA ARG A 116 -13.75 -8.57 7.33
C ARG A 116 -14.48 -9.42 6.30
N CYS A 117 -13.73 -10.21 5.54
CA CYS A 117 -14.34 -11.20 4.65
C CYS A 117 -14.58 -12.48 5.45
N PRO A 118 -15.83 -13.02 5.47
CA PRO A 118 -16.12 -14.27 6.17
C PRO A 118 -15.26 -15.47 5.76
N ASP A 119 -14.71 -15.47 4.55
CA ASP A 119 -13.83 -16.55 4.06
C ASP A 119 -12.41 -16.50 4.63
N ALA A 120 -12.00 -15.36 5.20
CA ALA A 120 -10.69 -15.18 5.81
C ALA A 120 -10.48 -16.07 7.07
N GLY A 121 -11.57 -16.61 7.62
CA GLY A 121 -11.61 -17.37 8.86
C GLY A 121 -11.68 -16.47 10.11
N PRO A 122 -11.87 -17.06 11.30
CA PRO A 122 -11.74 -16.30 12.54
C PRO A 122 -10.30 -15.77 12.62
N ALA A 123 -10.12 -14.47 12.92
CA ALA A 123 -8.79 -13.97 13.24
C ALA A 123 -8.25 -14.84 14.37
N LYS A 124 -7.12 -15.51 14.15
CA LYS A 124 -6.37 -16.05 15.27
C LYS A 124 -5.94 -14.83 16.08
N ALA A 125 -6.45 -14.70 17.31
CA ALA A 125 -5.91 -13.76 18.28
C ALA A 125 -4.39 -13.97 18.31
N GLY A 126 -3.65 -13.04 17.70
CA GLY A 126 -2.20 -13.06 17.75
C GLY A 126 -1.83 -12.98 19.22
N GLY A 127 -0.97 -13.89 19.67
CA GLY A 127 -0.41 -13.81 21.01
C GLY A 127 0.17 -12.41 21.22
N ALA A 128 -0.10 -11.81 22.39
CA ALA A 128 0.39 -10.50 22.75
C ALA A 128 1.87 -10.35 22.37
N ALA A 129 2.17 -9.40 21.48
CA ALA A 129 3.54 -9.02 21.21
C ALA A 129 4.07 -8.20 22.41
N PRO A 130 5.33 -8.40 22.82
CA PRO A 130 5.91 -7.70 23.97
C PRO A 130 6.00 -6.19 23.71
N VAL A 131 5.69 -5.43 24.75
CA VAL A 131 5.88 -3.98 24.83
C VAL A 131 7.37 -3.66 24.70
N ILE A 132 7.76 -2.85 23.72
CA ILE A 132 9.13 -2.32 23.60
C ILE A 132 9.10 -0.83 23.95
N HIS A 133 9.92 -0.42 24.91
CA HIS A 133 10.06 0.93 25.44
C HIS A 133 11.10 1.77 24.66
N SER A 134 11.00 1.87 23.32
CA SER A 134 11.85 2.78 22.54
C SER A 134 11.28 3.06 21.15
N LEU A 135 11.81 4.10 20.47
CA LEU A 135 11.45 4.57 19.11
C LEU A 135 11.63 3.53 17.98
N GLU A 136 11.87 2.26 18.31
CA GLU A 136 11.73 1.13 17.42
C GLU A 136 10.26 0.71 17.43
N ALA A 137 9.47 1.29 16.51
CA ALA A 137 8.04 1.04 16.41
C ALA A 137 7.76 -0.47 16.37
N PRO A 138 7.07 -1.05 17.37
CA PRO A 138 6.61 -2.42 17.26
C PRO A 138 5.55 -2.45 16.16
N LEU A 139 5.81 -3.21 15.10
CA LEU A 139 4.75 -3.70 14.21
C LEU A 139 3.96 -4.75 14.99
N GLY A 140 3.16 -4.27 15.93
CA GLY A 140 2.32 -5.08 16.80
C GLY A 140 1.35 -5.89 15.97
N SER A 141 1.28 -7.19 16.30
CA SER A 141 0.31 -8.19 15.86
C SER A 141 -1.11 -7.88 16.39
N GLY A 142 -1.61 -6.67 16.13
CA GLY A 142 -2.97 -6.25 16.48
C GLY A 142 -3.98 -6.79 15.48
N THR A 143 -4.88 -7.65 15.94
CA THR A 143 -5.76 -8.50 15.13
C THR A 143 -7.00 -7.79 14.61
N VAL A 144 -6.82 -6.65 13.94
CA VAL A 144 -7.94 -5.94 13.33
C VAL A 144 -7.71 -5.73 11.85
N HIS A 145 -8.18 -6.72 11.11
CA HIS A 145 -7.95 -6.84 9.69
C HIS A 145 -9.00 -6.06 8.88
N ALA A 146 -8.54 -5.41 7.82
CA ALA A 146 -9.38 -5.03 6.70
C ALA A 146 -9.11 -5.98 5.54
N ASN A 147 -10.15 -6.70 5.14
CA ASN A 147 -10.14 -7.52 3.93
C ASN A 147 -10.68 -6.76 2.72
N TYR A 148 -11.19 -5.55 2.89
CA TYR A 148 -11.67 -4.70 1.80
C TYR A 148 -10.81 -3.45 1.73
N VAL A 149 -10.18 -3.23 0.57
CA VAL A 149 -9.12 -2.24 0.37
C VAL A 149 -9.42 -1.32 -0.80
N ALA A 150 -9.02 -0.06 -0.67
CA ALA A 150 -9.29 1.02 -1.61
C ALA A 150 -8.45 0.92 -2.89
N CYS A 151 -9.03 1.25 -4.04
CA CYS A 151 -8.31 1.29 -5.31
C CYS A 151 -7.52 2.60 -5.47
N TYR A 152 -6.19 2.50 -5.51
CA TYR A 152 -5.26 3.60 -5.82
C TYR A 152 -4.95 3.70 -7.32
N GLY A 153 -5.54 2.80 -8.12
CA GLY A 153 -5.48 2.79 -9.56
C GLY A 153 -4.23 2.13 -10.08
N ASP A 154 -3.73 2.61 -11.21
CA ASP A 154 -2.73 1.92 -12.01
C ASP A 154 -1.37 2.65 -12.02
N GLY A 155 -1.19 3.62 -11.12
CA GLY A 155 0.07 4.31 -10.96
C GLY A 155 1.09 3.46 -10.21
N THR A 156 2.35 3.57 -10.59
CA THR A 156 3.47 2.85 -9.96
C THR A 156 4.49 3.78 -9.30
N PHE A 157 4.13 5.05 -9.16
CA PHE A 157 5.01 6.11 -8.67
C PHE A 157 4.26 7.01 -7.68
N MET A 158 4.88 7.29 -6.53
CA MET A 158 4.34 8.18 -5.48
C MET A 158 2.92 7.80 -5.02
N GLN A 159 2.65 6.49 -4.89
CA GLN A 159 1.32 6.00 -4.52
C GLN A 159 1.08 6.05 -3.00
N GLY A 160 2.11 5.82 -2.19
CA GLY A 160 2.01 5.77 -0.73
C GLY A 160 2.39 7.06 -0.02
N GLU A 161 3.02 8.00 -0.72
CA GLU A 161 3.51 9.25 -0.13
C GLU A 161 2.37 10.11 0.41
N ILE A 162 2.36 10.38 1.72
CA ILE A 162 1.40 11.29 2.34
C ILE A 162 1.91 12.72 2.18
N ALA A 163 1.09 13.59 1.58
CA ALA A 163 1.40 15.00 1.45
C ALA A 163 0.92 15.80 2.67
N PHE A 164 1.76 16.72 3.13
CA PHE A 164 1.46 17.71 4.16
C PHE A 164 1.68 19.13 3.65
N GLY A 165 0.84 20.07 4.09
CA GLY A 165 1.00 21.49 3.81
C GLY A 165 0.95 21.86 2.32
N ASN A 166 1.59 22.99 1.98
CA ASN A 166 1.63 23.47 0.60
C ASN A 166 2.72 22.74 -0.18
N LEU A 167 2.30 21.79 -1.01
CA LEU A 167 3.19 21.14 -1.97
C LEU A 167 3.71 22.16 -3.00
N THR A 168 4.93 21.92 -3.49
CA THR A 168 5.39 22.63 -4.68
C THR A 168 4.53 22.23 -5.89
N ASN A 169 4.40 23.13 -6.87
CA ASN A 169 3.61 22.87 -8.07
C ASN A 169 4.09 21.61 -8.82
N ASP A 170 5.41 21.35 -8.86
CA ASP A 170 5.97 20.15 -9.51
C ASP A 170 5.54 18.86 -8.80
N VAL A 171 5.66 18.79 -7.46
CA VAL A 171 5.25 17.62 -6.67
C VAL A 171 3.74 17.39 -6.80
N ALA A 172 2.94 18.46 -6.70
CA ALA A 172 1.49 18.36 -6.89
C ALA A 172 1.12 17.82 -8.28
N GLN A 173 1.76 18.29 -9.34
CA GLN A 173 1.52 17.82 -10.71
C GLN A 173 1.93 16.36 -10.90
N ARG A 174 3.10 15.95 -10.41
CA ARG A 174 3.59 14.56 -10.49
C ARG A 174 2.65 13.59 -9.79
N ARG A 175 2.22 13.92 -8.57
CA ARG A 175 1.27 13.11 -7.81
C ARG A 175 -0.06 12.97 -8.52
N MET A 176 -0.59 14.08 -9.04
CA MET A 176 -1.85 14.07 -9.78
C MET A 176 -1.78 13.27 -11.09
N ALA A 177 -0.61 13.24 -11.72
CA ALA A 177 -0.38 12.44 -12.92
C ALA A 177 -0.35 10.94 -12.63
N SER A 178 0.25 10.51 -11.53
CA SER A 178 0.43 9.09 -11.20
C SER A 178 -0.71 8.47 -10.39
N ASN A 179 -1.35 9.22 -9.50
CA ASN A 179 -2.41 8.69 -8.64
C ASN A 179 -3.74 8.76 -9.39
N ARG A 180 -4.10 7.68 -10.10
CA ARG A 180 -5.27 7.62 -11.00
C ARG A 180 -6.46 6.81 -10.47
N GLY A 181 -6.36 6.25 -9.26
CA GLY A 181 -7.42 5.46 -8.64
C GLY A 181 -8.68 6.20 -8.23
N ALA A 182 -9.68 5.47 -7.75
CA ALA A 182 -10.82 6.04 -7.04
C ALA A 182 -10.41 6.76 -5.74
N PHE A 183 -9.28 6.36 -5.15
CA PHE A 183 -8.67 6.99 -3.98
C PHE A 183 -7.23 7.44 -4.28
N MET A 184 -6.79 8.45 -3.52
CA MET A 184 -5.45 9.03 -3.59
C MET A 184 -5.04 9.49 -2.19
N THR A 185 -3.74 9.42 -1.90
CA THR A 185 -3.18 9.92 -0.64
C THR A 185 -3.38 11.43 -0.51
N SER A 186 -3.85 11.87 0.66
CA SER A 186 -4.09 13.27 1.01
C SER A 186 -5.06 14.02 0.08
N LYS A 187 -5.96 13.33 -0.63
CA LYS A 187 -6.92 13.98 -1.54
C LYS A 187 -8.27 13.30 -1.60
N GLU A 188 -9.33 14.08 -1.43
CA GLU A 188 -10.72 13.68 -1.62
C GLU A 188 -11.10 13.68 -3.10
N MET A 189 -11.88 12.68 -3.51
CA MET A 189 -12.44 12.57 -4.86
C MET A 189 -13.94 12.83 -4.85
N LYS A 190 -14.50 13.26 -5.97
CA LYS A 190 -15.95 13.44 -6.17
C LYS A 190 -16.41 12.56 -7.32
N PHE A 191 -17.67 12.14 -7.35
CA PHE A 191 -18.21 11.36 -8.47
C PHE A 191 -18.03 12.02 -9.85
N ARG A 192 -17.99 13.36 -9.92
CA ARG A 192 -17.68 14.07 -11.17
C ARG A 192 -16.24 13.87 -11.68
N ASP A 193 -15.34 13.40 -10.83
CA ASP A 193 -13.92 13.18 -11.16
C ASP A 193 -13.71 11.79 -11.81
N PHE A 194 -14.76 10.95 -11.86
CA PHE A 194 -14.79 9.65 -12.53
C PHE A 194 -15.22 9.83 -14.00
N LEU A 195 -14.32 10.37 -14.81
CA LEU A 195 -14.57 10.68 -16.22
C LEU A 195 -14.80 9.43 -17.08
N ASP A 196 -14.32 8.28 -16.62
CA ASP A 196 -14.50 6.98 -17.29
C ASP A 196 -15.86 6.35 -16.97
N GLY A 197 -16.60 6.95 -16.04
CA GLY A 197 -17.92 6.52 -15.57
C GLY A 197 -17.83 5.67 -14.30
N LEU A 198 -18.76 5.87 -13.37
CA LEU A 198 -18.80 5.15 -12.10
C LEU A 198 -18.90 3.62 -12.27
N SER A 199 -19.58 3.16 -13.32
CA SER A 199 -19.72 1.73 -13.63
C SER A 199 -18.46 1.09 -14.23
N ASN A 200 -17.45 1.90 -14.60
CA ASN A 200 -16.22 1.44 -15.24
C ASN A 200 -14.98 1.67 -14.37
N THR A 201 -15.14 2.19 -13.14
CA THR A 201 -14.04 2.42 -12.22
C THR A 201 -14.22 1.59 -10.96
N ILE A 202 -13.19 0.85 -10.58
CA ILE A 202 -13.13 0.08 -9.35
C ILE A 202 -12.87 1.03 -8.18
N MET A 203 -13.67 0.91 -7.13
CA MET A 203 -13.55 1.67 -5.90
C MET A 203 -12.83 0.86 -4.82
N PHE A 204 -13.24 -0.40 -4.61
CA PHE A 204 -12.69 -1.30 -3.59
C PHE A 204 -12.51 -2.72 -4.13
N SER A 205 -11.64 -3.49 -3.50
CA SER A 205 -11.44 -4.91 -3.78
C SER A 205 -11.12 -5.68 -2.50
N GLU A 206 -11.15 -7.00 -2.57
CA GLU A 206 -10.66 -7.87 -1.52
C GLU A 206 -9.13 -7.86 -1.37
N THR A 207 -8.66 -8.10 -0.14
CA THR A 207 -7.29 -8.52 0.20
C THR A 207 -7.34 -9.65 1.24
N VAL A 208 -6.39 -10.58 1.14
CA VAL A 208 -6.06 -11.49 2.25
C VAL A 208 -5.24 -10.69 3.27
N ALA A 209 -5.69 -10.65 4.52
CA ALA A 209 -4.99 -9.92 5.56
C ALA A 209 -4.04 -10.83 6.36
N GLY A 210 -3.06 -10.22 7.04
CA GLY A 210 -2.12 -10.95 7.88
C GLY A 210 -2.82 -11.80 8.94
N GLY A 211 -2.45 -13.07 9.11
CA GLY A 211 -3.06 -13.93 10.12
C GLY A 211 -4.38 -14.60 9.70
N ASP A 212 -4.90 -14.29 8.51
CA ASP A 212 -5.99 -15.03 7.87
C ASP A 212 -5.50 -16.35 7.24
N GLN A 213 -6.41 -17.12 6.64
CA GLN A 213 -6.02 -18.29 5.84
C GLN A 213 -5.08 -17.89 4.69
N ASN A 214 -4.01 -18.65 4.49
CA ASN A 214 -2.97 -18.43 3.46
C ASN A 214 -2.23 -17.08 3.63
N PRO A 215 -1.59 -16.84 4.80
CA PRO A 215 -0.97 -15.55 5.13
C PRO A 215 0.15 -15.15 4.16
N GLN A 216 0.69 -16.07 3.37
CA GLN A 216 1.66 -15.80 2.32
C GLN A 216 1.15 -14.77 1.30
N LYS A 217 -0.16 -14.76 1.00
CA LYS A 217 -0.78 -13.76 0.11
C LYS A 217 -0.81 -12.35 0.70
N SER A 218 -0.70 -12.24 2.02
CA SER A 218 -0.68 -10.97 2.75
C SER A 218 0.73 -10.38 2.92
N GLN A 219 1.77 -11.13 2.55
CA GLN A 219 3.16 -10.67 2.68
C GLN A 219 3.51 -9.65 1.60
N ILE A 220 4.40 -8.71 1.96
CA ILE A 220 4.89 -7.68 1.04
C ILE A 220 6.40 -7.85 0.92
N ILE A 221 6.87 -8.11 -0.29
CA ILE A 221 8.29 -8.19 -0.61
C ILE A 221 8.88 -6.78 -0.53
N ARG A 222 10.01 -6.60 0.16
CA ARG A 222 10.66 -5.29 0.29
C ARG A 222 11.81 -5.11 -0.69
N ASP A 223 12.16 -3.85 -0.91
CA ASP A 223 13.39 -3.38 -1.58
C ASP A 223 13.59 -3.94 -3.01
N VAL A 224 12.51 -4.01 -3.79
CA VAL A 224 12.59 -4.44 -5.20
C VAL A 224 13.09 -3.29 -6.06
N VAL A 225 14.39 -3.29 -6.33
CA VAL A 225 15.06 -2.23 -7.11
C VAL A 225 14.41 -2.03 -8.48
N GLY A 226 13.97 -0.80 -8.78
CA GLY A 226 13.38 -0.42 -10.07
C GLY A 226 11.93 -0.85 -10.26
N LEU A 227 11.25 -1.28 -9.19
CA LEU A 227 9.86 -1.74 -9.21
C LEU A 227 8.90 -0.76 -9.90
N SER A 228 9.04 0.53 -9.63
CA SER A 228 8.16 1.58 -10.17
C SER A 228 8.17 1.66 -11.70
N LYS A 229 9.28 1.31 -12.35
CA LYS A 229 9.43 1.32 -13.81
C LYS A 229 9.23 -0.04 -14.46
N VAL A 230 9.38 -1.12 -13.70
CA VAL A 230 9.24 -2.50 -14.20
C VAL A 230 8.53 -3.36 -13.15
N PRO A 231 7.19 -3.27 -13.02
CA PRO A 231 6.41 -4.05 -12.05
C PRO A 231 6.63 -5.56 -12.10
N ALA A 232 6.97 -6.11 -13.28
CA ALA A 232 7.32 -7.52 -13.47
C ALA A 232 8.47 -8.00 -12.57
N LEU A 233 9.30 -7.09 -12.05
CA LEU A 233 10.33 -7.41 -11.08
C LEU A 233 9.74 -7.98 -9.78
N CYS A 234 8.53 -7.57 -9.39
CA CYS A 234 7.85 -8.14 -8.23
C CYS A 234 7.62 -9.66 -8.41
N LEU A 235 7.11 -10.06 -9.57
CA LEU A 235 6.90 -11.46 -9.94
C LEU A 235 8.21 -12.25 -9.96
N ARG A 236 9.27 -11.67 -10.55
CA ARG A 236 10.59 -12.30 -10.64
C ARG A 236 11.24 -12.47 -9.27
N THR A 237 11.09 -11.51 -8.37
CA THR A 237 11.64 -11.58 -7.01
C THR A 237 10.91 -12.63 -6.19
N ALA A 238 9.58 -12.71 -6.32
CA ALA A 238 8.79 -13.77 -5.68
C ALA A 238 9.21 -15.18 -6.14
N SER A 239 9.54 -15.37 -7.43
CA SER A 239 9.92 -16.68 -7.98
C SER A 239 11.36 -17.13 -7.68
N LYS A 240 12.27 -16.20 -7.33
CA LYS A 240 13.72 -16.48 -7.17
C LYS A 240 14.12 -17.06 -5.81
N GLY A 241 13.16 -17.27 -4.90
CA GLY A 241 13.29 -18.27 -3.82
C GLY A 241 13.74 -17.79 -2.44
N GLN A 242 14.18 -16.54 -2.25
CA GLN A 242 14.36 -15.95 -0.91
C GLN A 242 14.07 -14.43 -0.89
N PRO A 243 12.86 -13.99 -1.28
CA PRO A 243 12.47 -12.60 -1.09
C PRO A 243 12.57 -12.19 0.39
N GLN A 244 13.04 -10.97 0.63
CA GLN A 244 12.91 -10.33 1.94
C GLN A 244 11.50 -9.76 2.05
N PHE A 245 10.87 -9.92 3.21
CA PHE A 245 9.53 -9.43 3.47
C PHE A 245 9.54 -8.37 4.55
N TRP A 246 8.58 -7.45 4.49
CA TRP A 246 8.22 -6.65 5.65
C TRP A 246 7.70 -7.55 6.79
N SER A 247 7.91 -7.15 8.03
CA SER A 247 7.40 -7.87 9.21
C SER A 247 5.92 -7.61 9.47
N PHE A 248 5.30 -6.69 8.72
CA PHE A 248 3.86 -6.46 8.71
C PHE A 248 3.23 -7.01 7.42
N ASN A 249 1.92 -7.18 7.46
CA ASN A 249 1.15 -7.73 6.35
C ASN A 249 0.09 -6.76 5.84
N ARG A 250 -0.36 -7.02 4.62
CA ARG A 250 -1.56 -6.44 4.01
C ARG A 250 -2.74 -6.55 4.96
N GLY A 251 -3.60 -5.54 4.95
CA GLY A 251 -4.85 -5.54 5.73
C GLY A 251 -4.67 -5.52 7.25
N ALA A 252 -3.45 -5.53 7.81
CA ALA A 252 -3.22 -5.66 9.25
C ALA A 252 -3.67 -4.44 10.09
N ARG A 253 -4.12 -3.35 9.45
CA ARG A 253 -4.60 -2.13 10.11
C ARG A 253 -5.73 -1.50 9.31
N TRP A 254 -6.97 -1.73 9.71
CA TRP A 254 -8.15 -1.22 8.99
C TRP A 254 -8.24 0.32 8.89
N CYS A 255 -7.63 1.04 9.85
CA CYS A 255 -7.71 2.48 9.94
C CYS A 255 -6.60 3.22 9.16
N ASP A 256 -5.54 2.52 8.76
CA ASP A 256 -4.39 3.11 8.06
C ASP A 256 -4.68 3.13 6.55
N GLY A 257 -4.81 4.32 5.99
CA GLY A 257 -5.17 4.52 4.58
C GLY A 257 -4.06 4.19 3.59
N ARG A 258 -2.80 4.04 4.03
CA ARG A 258 -1.69 3.86 3.10
C ARG A 258 -1.88 2.60 2.26
N PRO A 259 -1.46 2.62 0.97
CA PRO A 259 -1.71 1.51 0.08
C PRO A 259 -1.19 0.18 0.61
N VAL A 260 -0.05 0.13 1.31
CA VAL A 260 0.49 -1.10 1.89
C VAL A 260 -0.47 -1.80 2.86
N TYR A 261 -1.31 -1.07 3.61
CA TYR A 261 -2.27 -1.64 4.55
C TYR A 261 -3.66 -1.81 3.95
N THR A 262 -4.29 -0.73 3.50
CA THR A 262 -5.70 -0.74 3.07
C THR A 262 -5.94 -0.22 1.66
N GLY A 263 -4.93 -0.24 0.79
CA GLY A 263 -5.09 0.06 -0.62
C GLY A 263 -4.61 -1.05 -1.55
N PHE A 264 -4.98 -1.02 -2.82
CA PHE A 264 -4.43 -1.88 -3.86
C PHE A 264 -4.28 -1.09 -5.17
N GLN A 265 -3.48 -1.63 -6.08
CA GLN A 265 -3.26 -1.08 -7.40
C GLN A 265 -3.63 -2.11 -8.48
N THR A 266 -4.10 -1.61 -9.61
CA THR A 266 -4.49 -2.41 -10.79
C THR A 266 -3.32 -2.56 -11.78
N VAL A 267 -2.16 -2.95 -11.25
CA VAL A 267 -0.90 -3.05 -12.01
C VAL A 267 -0.58 -4.51 -12.33
N LEU A 268 -0.54 -5.34 -11.30
CA LEU A 268 -0.41 -6.79 -11.43
C LEU A 268 -1.79 -7.44 -11.30
N PRO A 269 -2.06 -8.57 -11.97
CA PRO A 269 -3.35 -9.21 -11.91
C PRO A 269 -3.70 -9.64 -10.47
N PRO A 270 -4.99 -9.88 -10.16
CA PRO A 270 -5.40 -10.33 -8.85
C PRO A 270 -4.61 -11.56 -8.36
N ASN A 271 -4.46 -11.67 -7.04
CA ASN A 271 -3.68 -12.71 -6.37
C ASN A 271 -2.18 -12.73 -6.70
N SER A 272 -1.65 -11.71 -7.38
CA SER A 272 -0.21 -11.52 -7.56
C SER A 272 0.51 -11.14 -6.25
N PRO A 273 1.81 -11.42 -6.13
CA PRO A 273 2.65 -10.88 -5.07
C PRO A 273 2.53 -9.36 -4.95
N SER A 274 2.76 -8.86 -3.73
CA SER A 274 2.85 -7.43 -3.45
C SER A 274 4.31 -7.08 -3.12
N CYS A 275 4.77 -5.92 -3.59
CA CYS A 275 6.14 -5.47 -3.40
C CYS A 275 6.23 -3.99 -3.05
N THR A 276 7.33 -3.57 -2.44
CA THR A 276 7.76 -2.17 -2.38
C THR A 276 9.06 -1.96 -3.14
N SER A 277 9.27 -0.76 -3.66
CA SER A 277 10.56 -0.40 -4.25
C SER A 277 11.62 -0.14 -3.16
N GLU A 278 12.82 0.26 -3.57
CA GLU A 278 13.88 0.76 -2.70
C GLU A 278 13.50 2.01 -1.89
N LEU A 279 12.39 2.68 -2.23
CA LEU A 279 11.84 3.80 -1.48
C LEU A 279 10.89 3.35 -0.34
N GLY A 280 10.75 2.04 -0.13
CA GLY A 280 9.99 1.47 0.95
C GLY A 280 8.48 1.64 0.80
N ILE A 281 7.80 1.83 1.92
CA ILE A 281 6.33 1.76 2.02
C ILE A 281 5.57 2.85 1.25
N ASP A 282 6.26 3.93 0.85
CA ASP A 282 5.68 5.04 0.11
C ASP A 282 5.63 4.80 -1.40
N ASP A 283 6.32 3.76 -1.88
CA ASP A 283 6.32 3.36 -3.29
C ASP A 283 6.00 1.86 -3.45
N PRO A 284 4.79 1.44 -3.03
CA PRO A 284 4.34 0.06 -3.16
C PRO A 284 3.77 -0.23 -4.55
N ILE A 285 3.81 -1.50 -4.96
CA ILE A 285 2.90 -2.10 -5.92
C ILE A 285 2.23 -3.28 -5.21
N VAL A 286 0.97 -3.08 -4.85
CA VAL A 286 0.21 -4.00 -3.98
C VAL A 286 -1.03 -4.51 -4.69
N SER A 287 -1.17 -5.82 -4.76
CA SER A 287 -2.22 -6.47 -5.55
C SER A 287 -3.50 -6.69 -4.74
N ALA A 288 -4.64 -6.73 -5.43
CA ALA A 288 -5.86 -7.31 -4.88
C ALA A 288 -5.65 -8.80 -4.62
N SER A 289 -6.26 -9.37 -3.58
CA SER A 289 -6.12 -10.80 -3.28
C SER A 289 -7.33 -11.36 -2.56
N SER A 290 -7.62 -12.65 -2.77
CA SER A 290 -8.68 -13.34 -2.04
C SER A 290 -8.31 -14.81 -1.81
N THR A 291 -9.10 -15.49 -1.00
CA THR A 291 -9.09 -16.95 -0.86
C THR A 291 -10.05 -17.64 -1.83
N HIS A 292 -10.83 -16.87 -2.61
CA HIS A 292 -11.74 -17.41 -3.62
C HIS A 292 -10.95 -18.05 -4.77
N ALA A 293 -11.56 -19.04 -5.40
CA ALA A 293 -10.96 -19.72 -6.53
C ALA A 293 -10.95 -18.80 -7.78
N GLY A 294 -9.75 -18.44 -8.23
CA GLY A 294 -9.51 -17.87 -9.57
C GLY A 294 -9.85 -16.40 -9.77
N GLY A 295 -9.96 -15.62 -8.69
CA GLY A 295 -10.24 -14.18 -8.78
C GLY A 295 -10.50 -13.47 -7.45
N VAL A 296 -11.06 -12.27 -7.54
CA VAL A 296 -11.43 -11.40 -6.41
C VAL A 296 -12.80 -10.77 -6.67
N GLN A 297 -13.52 -10.44 -5.61
CA GLN A 297 -14.68 -9.56 -5.70
C GLN A 297 -14.21 -8.10 -5.70
N VAL A 298 -14.74 -7.30 -6.61
CA VAL A 298 -14.49 -5.86 -6.70
C VAL A 298 -15.80 -5.09 -6.57
N LEU A 299 -15.74 -3.95 -5.88
CA LEU A 299 -16.81 -2.95 -5.83
C LEU A 299 -16.51 -1.88 -6.88
N MET A 300 -17.42 -1.73 -7.83
CA MET A 300 -17.44 -0.64 -8.79
C MET A 300 -17.96 0.66 -8.13
N ALA A 301 -17.57 1.81 -8.66
CA ALA A 301 -17.91 3.10 -8.07
C ALA A 301 -19.41 3.43 -8.12
N ASP A 302 -20.19 2.77 -8.99
CA ASP A 302 -21.65 2.86 -9.03
C ASP A 302 -22.35 1.98 -7.97
N GLY A 303 -21.60 1.19 -7.20
CA GLY A 303 -22.13 0.28 -6.17
C GLY A 303 -22.30 -1.17 -6.64
N ALA A 304 -22.06 -1.49 -7.91
CA ALA A 304 -22.10 -2.86 -8.39
C ALA A 304 -20.92 -3.67 -7.83
N VAL A 305 -21.15 -4.96 -7.54
CA VAL A 305 -20.09 -5.88 -7.14
C VAL A 305 -19.91 -6.93 -8.23
N VAL A 306 -18.69 -7.08 -8.70
CA VAL A 306 -18.32 -7.93 -9.85
C VAL A 306 -17.17 -8.84 -9.45
N PHE A 307 -17.20 -10.09 -9.93
CA PHE A 307 -16.07 -10.99 -9.78
C PHE A 307 -15.08 -10.79 -10.93
N ILE A 308 -13.81 -10.53 -10.60
CA ILE A 308 -12.71 -10.35 -11.57
C ILE A 308 -11.76 -11.53 -11.45
N SER A 309 -11.49 -12.18 -12.58
CA SER A 309 -10.59 -13.34 -12.62
C SER A 309 -9.11 -12.97 -12.50
N ASP A 310 -8.31 -13.87 -11.94
CA ASP A 310 -6.84 -13.80 -11.96
C ASP A 310 -6.26 -13.74 -13.38
N SER A 311 -7.03 -14.20 -14.38
CA SER A 311 -6.66 -14.17 -15.80
C SER A 311 -7.13 -12.90 -16.54
N ILE A 312 -7.57 -11.86 -15.83
CA ILE A 312 -7.87 -10.57 -16.44
C ILE A 312 -6.65 -10.04 -17.22
N ASP A 313 -6.89 -9.39 -18.35
CA ASP A 313 -5.85 -8.69 -19.11
C ASP A 313 -5.22 -7.57 -18.25
N ALA A 314 -4.05 -7.87 -17.69
CA ALA A 314 -3.22 -6.95 -16.90
C ALA A 314 -2.08 -6.31 -17.73
N GLY A 315 -2.16 -6.39 -19.06
CA GLY A 315 -1.24 -5.74 -19.99
C GLY A 315 0.24 -6.02 -19.77
N ASP A 316 1.07 -5.00 -19.99
CA ASP A 316 2.52 -5.08 -20.01
C ASP A 316 3.15 -4.61 -18.68
N SER A 317 3.32 -5.55 -17.76
CA SER A 317 4.01 -5.33 -16.49
C SER A 317 5.53 -5.03 -16.63
N THR A 318 6.10 -5.01 -17.84
CA THR A 318 7.48 -4.57 -18.05
C THR A 318 7.62 -3.06 -18.22
N LYS A 319 6.49 -2.34 -18.29
CA LYS A 319 6.44 -0.87 -18.35
C LYS A 319 6.01 -0.28 -17.02
N GLY A 320 6.55 0.91 -16.72
CA GLY A 320 6.08 1.74 -15.63
C GLY A 320 4.69 2.28 -15.93
N GLY A 321 3.97 2.64 -14.88
CA GLY A 321 2.64 3.22 -14.99
C GLY A 321 2.69 4.61 -15.62
N VAL A 322 1.57 5.32 -15.54
CA VAL A 322 1.52 6.70 -16.01
C VAL A 322 2.10 7.63 -14.95
N ALA A 323 3.10 8.43 -15.34
CA ALA A 323 3.70 9.45 -14.48
C ALA A 323 4.50 10.47 -15.32
N ILE A 324 4.91 11.58 -14.69
CA ILE A 324 5.82 12.55 -15.31
C ILE A 324 7.26 12.08 -15.09
N GLY A 325 7.96 11.69 -16.17
CA GLY A 325 9.38 11.38 -16.15
C GLY A 325 9.80 10.31 -17.15
N GLU A 326 11.10 10.10 -17.29
CA GLU A 326 11.64 9.07 -18.17
C GLU A 326 11.36 7.65 -17.64
N GLY A 327 10.88 6.78 -18.53
CA GLY A 327 10.54 5.39 -18.22
C GLY A 327 9.09 5.17 -17.78
N TYR A 328 8.26 6.20 -17.84
CA TYR A 328 6.82 6.12 -17.56
C TYR A 328 5.99 6.44 -18.80
N SER A 329 4.75 5.92 -18.82
CA SER A 329 3.75 6.32 -19.80
C SER A 329 3.31 7.77 -19.52
N ARG A 330 2.96 8.54 -20.55
CA ARG A 330 2.72 9.98 -20.37
C ARG A 330 1.35 10.22 -19.72
N PRO A 331 1.19 11.30 -18.94
CA PRO A 331 -0.13 11.68 -18.42
C PRO A 331 -1.14 11.86 -19.56
N GLY A 332 -2.26 11.14 -19.47
CA GLY A 332 -3.29 11.10 -20.51
C GLY A 332 -3.19 9.90 -21.46
N ASP A 333 -2.10 9.14 -21.41
CA ASP A 333 -2.01 7.85 -22.11
C ASP A 333 -2.89 6.80 -21.42
N GLN A 334 -3.33 5.82 -22.22
CA GLN A 334 -4.01 4.63 -21.72
C GLN A 334 -3.11 3.85 -20.75
N SER A 335 -3.72 3.13 -19.83
CA SER A 335 -3.02 2.23 -18.92
C SER A 335 -2.19 1.20 -19.70
N PRO A 336 -0.91 1.00 -19.35
CA PRO A 336 -0.13 -0.10 -19.91
C PRO A 336 -0.62 -1.47 -19.38
N TYR A 337 -1.49 -1.50 -18.37
CA TYR A 337 -1.92 -2.71 -17.67
C TYR A 337 -3.28 -3.25 -18.15
N GLY A 338 -3.59 -3.03 -19.43
CA GLY A 338 -4.73 -3.64 -20.11
C GLY A 338 -6.08 -3.25 -19.47
N LEU A 339 -7.05 -4.16 -19.58
CA LEU A 339 -8.38 -3.97 -18.98
C LEU A 339 -8.31 -3.77 -17.46
N TRP A 340 -7.39 -4.44 -16.77
CA TRP A 340 -7.23 -4.31 -15.33
C TRP A 340 -6.85 -2.89 -14.93
N GLY A 341 -5.83 -2.32 -15.58
CA GLY A 341 -5.40 -0.95 -15.38
C GLY A 341 -6.44 0.10 -15.79
N ALA A 342 -7.18 -0.17 -16.87
CA ALA A 342 -8.31 0.64 -17.32
C ALA A 342 -9.36 0.78 -16.21
N LEU A 343 -9.80 -0.36 -15.64
CA LEU A 343 -10.82 -0.39 -14.59
C LEU A 343 -10.36 0.24 -13.27
N GLY A 344 -9.07 0.30 -13.00
CA GLY A 344 -8.55 1.00 -11.82
C GLY A 344 -8.43 2.51 -12.00
N SER A 345 -8.47 3.01 -13.23
CA SER A 345 -8.34 4.44 -13.52
C SER A 345 -9.68 5.16 -13.43
N ARG A 346 -9.69 6.36 -12.83
CA ARG A 346 -10.90 7.21 -12.76
C ARG A 346 -11.07 8.12 -13.98
N ALA A 347 -9.99 8.43 -14.70
CA ALA A 347 -9.97 9.50 -15.70
C ALA A 347 -8.90 9.30 -16.80
N SER A 348 -8.91 8.16 -17.48
CA SER A 348 -8.03 7.84 -18.61
C SER A 348 -8.74 7.87 -19.97
N LYS A 349 -10.06 8.07 -19.99
CA LYS A 349 -10.98 8.09 -21.15
C LYS A 349 -10.91 6.81 -21.99
N GLU A 350 -10.64 5.69 -21.33
CA GLU A 350 -10.55 4.39 -21.97
C GLU A 350 -11.96 3.84 -22.22
N ILE A 351 -12.28 3.56 -23.48
CA ILE A 351 -13.53 2.88 -23.82
C ILE A 351 -13.34 1.40 -23.50
N VAL A 352 -13.95 0.95 -22.41
CA VAL A 352 -14.09 -0.47 -22.11
C VAL A 352 -15.20 -1.01 -23.02
N ASP A 353 -14.85 -1.42 -24.24
CA ASP A 353 -15.81 -1.96 -25.20
C ASP A 353 -16.57 -3.15 -24.60
N GLY A 354 -17.91 -3.09 -24.65
CA GLY A 354 -18.79 -4.14 -24.13
C GLY A 354 -18.56 -5.53 -24.76
N ALA A 355 -17.82 -5.59 -25.87
CA ALA A 355 -17.40 -6.82 -26.54
C ALA A 355 -16.20 -7.52 -25.87
N ARG A 356 -15.41 -6.83 -25.01
CA ARG A 356 -14.38 -7.44 -24.14
C ARG A 356 -14.93 -7.81 -22.75
N ARG A 357 -16.25 -7.90 -22.58
CA ARG A 357 -16.87 -8.58 -21.43
C ARG A 357 -16.79 -10.09 -21.63
N ASP A 358 -15.59 -10.60 -21.82
CA ASP A 358 -15.31 -12.04 -21.82
C ASP A 358 -15.35 -12.54 -20.38
N PHE A 359 -16.54 -12.56 -19.78
CA PHE A 359 -16.83 -13.38 -18.62
C PHE A 359 -16.81 -14.85 -19.09
N VAL A 360 -15.62 -15.42 -19.25
CA VAL A 360 -15.47 -16.82 -19.61
C VAL A 360 -15.39 -17.67 -18.35
N ALA A 361 -16.35 -18.57 -18.21
CA ALA A 361 -16.24 -19.72 -17.34
C ALA A 361 -15.02 -20.57 -17.75
N VAL A 362 -14.05 -20.67 -16.84
CA VAL A 362 -12.95 -21.65 -16.70
C VAL A 362 -12.70 -22.64 -17.86
N GLN A 363 -11.52 -22.58 -18.51
CA GLN A 363 -10.59 -23.73 -18.66
C GLN A 363 -9.16 -23.38 -19.19
N THR A 364 -8.23 -24.31 -18.92
CA THR A 364 -6.75 -24.30 -18.75
C THR A 364 -5.83 -24.38 -19.98
N GLY A 365 -4.57 -23.88 -19.92
CA GLY A 365 -3.42 -24.54 -20.61
C GLY A 365 -2.11 -23.76 -20.99
N GLN A 366 -1.04 -23.94 -20.19
CA GLN A 366 0.43 -24.09 -20.49
C GLN A 366 1.40 -22.96 -20.99
N SER A 367 2.64 -22.97 -20.44
CA SER A 367 3.81 -22.04 -20.53
C SER A 367 5.02 -22.64 -21.34
N PRO A 368 6.32 -22.21 -21.24
CA PRO A 368 7.04 -20.90 -21.03
C PRO A 368 8.30 -20.69 -21.95
N LEU A 369 9.16 -19.65 -21.76
CA LEU A 369 10.66 -19.75 -21.56
C LEU A 369 11.47 -18.39 -21.54
N ASN A 370 12.67 -18.45 -20.92
CA ASN A 370 13.61 -17.43 -20.33
C ASN A 370 14.66 -16.75 -21.26
N PHE A 371 15.37 -15.70 -20.78
CA PHE A 371 16.87 -15.49 -20.86
C PHE A 371 17.41 -14.30 -19.99
N SER A 372 18.72 -14.32 -19.65
CA SER A 372 19.47 -13.51 -18.66
C SER A 372 20.85 -12.99 -19.15
N ALA A 373 21.42 -11.87 -18.62
CA ALA A 373 22.84 -11.60 -18.18
C ALA A 373 23.13 -10.05 -17.93
N PRO A 374 24.33 -9.53 -17.47
CA PRO A 374 24.58 -8.90 -16.15
C PRO A 374 25.17 -7.44 -16.10
N SER A 375 25.44 -6.93 -14.88
CA SER A 375 25.56 -5.52 -14.36
C SER A 375 26.96 -4.86 -14.25
N ARG A 376 27.02 -3.51 -14.14
CA ARG A 376 28.20 -2.66 -13.77
C ARG A 376 28.05 -2.01 -12.37
N ALA A 377 29.17 -1.72 -11.69
CA ALA A 377 29.29 -1.33 -10.28
C ALA A 377 28.80 0.10 -9.90
N ASN A 378 28.24 0.24 -8.69
CA ASN A 378 27.59 1.44 -8.14
C ASN A 378 28.56 2.36 -7.35
N LEU A 379 28.72 3.63 -7.76
CA LEU A 379 29.47 4.68 -7.03
C LEU A 379 28.51 5.73 -6.44
N SER A 380 28.64 6.04 -5.14
CA SER A 380 27.78 6.99 -4.40
C SER A 380 28.45 8.35 -4.14
N VAL A 381 27.68 9.40 -3.85
CA VAL A 381 28.19 10.76 -3.55
C VAL A 381 27.98 11.10 -2.08
N TRP A 382 29.02 11.56 -1.40
CA TRP A 382 29.10 11.84 0.04
C TRP A 382 29.36 13.34 0.27
N THR A 383 28.65 13.96 1.21
CA THR A 383 28.67 15.41 1.40
C THR A 383 29.05 15.79 2.83
N ASP A 384 30.03 16.68 2.98
CA ASP A 384 30.40 17.26 4.27
C ASP A 384 29.39 18.33 4.70
N ARG A 385 28.88 18.22 5.92
CA ARG A 385 27.82 19.06 6.48
C ARG A 385 28.23 20.52 6.64
N LYS A 386 29.48 20.80 7.01
CA LYS A 386 29.96 22.15 7.34
C LYS A 386 30.44 22.89 6.09
N THR A 387 31.23 22.21 5.27
CA THR A 387 31.86 22.81 4.09
C THR A 387 31.04 22.66 2.82
N LYS A 388 30.04 21.76 2.82
CA LYS A 388 29.23 21.36 1.65
C LYS A 388 30.04 20.74 0.51
N THR A 389 31.27 20.30 0.79
CA THR A 389 32.13 19.62 -0.18
C THR A 389 31.58 18.23 -0.49
N ARG A 390 31.60 17.82 -1.77
CA ARG A 390 31.07 16.52 -2.24
C ARG A 390 32.19 15.61 -2.74
N LEU A 391 32.14 14.33 -2.35
CA LEU A 391 33.10 13.29 -2.72
C LEU A 391 32.35 12.11 -3.37
N ARG A 392 32.76 11.67 -4.57
CA ARG A 392 32.16 10.49 -5.22
C ARG A 392 33.02 9.26 -4.94
N ALA A 393 32.51 8.35 -4.13
CA ALA A 393 33.28 7.23 -3.61
C ALA A 393 32.40 6.00 -3.35
N GLU A 394 33.02 4.84 -3.47
CA GLU A 394 32.46 3.57 -3.01
C GLU A 394 32.55 3.50 -1.48
N PHE A 395 31.48 3.07 -0.85
CA PHE A 395 31.49 2.74 0.57
C PHE A 395 32.32 1.48 0.82
N LEU A 396 33.24 1.49 1.78
CA LEU A 396 33.95 0.29 2.19
C LEU A 396 33.36 -0.28 3.48
N GLU A 397 33.49 0.46 4.59
CA GLU A 397 33.12 0.03 5.93
C GLU A 397 33.01 1.24 6.88
N ILE A 398 32.27 1.07 7.98
CA ILE A 398 32.39 1.91 9.17
C ILE A 398 33.49 1.33 10.06
N ARG A 399 34.59 2.06 10.24
CA ARG A 399 35.78 1.57 10.96
C ARG A 399 35.54 1.52 12.47
N ASP A 400 34.85 2.53 12.99
CA ASP A 400 34.46 2.68 14.39
C ASP A 400 33.22 3.58 14.50
N LYS A 401 32.70 3.77 15.72
CA LYS A 401 31.48 4.56 15.98
C LYS A 401 31.52 6.00 15.44
N ASN A 402 32.69 6.51 15.04
CA ASN A 402 32.88 7.88 14.62
C ASN A 402 33.46 8.04 13.20
N THR A 403 33.89 6.97 12.52
CA THR A 403 34.69 7.08 11.29
C THR A 403 34.24 6.11 10.19
N ILE A 404 34.09 6.61 8.97
CA ILE A 404 33.75 5.86 7.75
C ILE A 404 34.92 5.83 6.77
N ARG A 405 35.12 4.69 6.08
CA ARG A 405 36.10 4.52 5.02
C ARG A 405 35.44 4.53 3.65
N LEU A 406 35.89 5.43 2.79
CA LEU A 406 35.36 5.63 1.44
C LEU A 406 36.46 5.49 0.40
N LYS A 407 36.26 4.68 -0.64
CA LYS A 407 37.19 4.54 -1.76
C LYS A 407 36.78 5.45 -2.90
N HIS A 408 37.54 6.51 -3.13
CA HIS A 408 37.33 7.42 -4.26
C HIS A 408 37.52 6.70 -5.59
N SER A 409 36.93 7.23 -6.67
CA SER A 409 37.04 6.65 -8.01
C SER A 409 38.48 6.57 -8.54
N SER A 410 39.39 7.38 -7.99
CA SER A 410 40.84 7.31 -8.27
C SER A 410 41.57 6.18 -7.53
N GLY A 411 40.86 5.39 -6.71
CA GLY A 411 41.41 4.28 -5.93
C GLY A 411 41.95 4.65 -4.54
N SER A 412 41.98 5.95 -4.19
CA SER A 412 42.40 6.40 -2.86
C SER A 412 41.32 6.18 -1.81
N ILE A 413 41.71 5.74 -0.62
CA ILE A 413 40.81 5.52 0.51
C ILE A 413 40.86 6.74 1.42
N HIS A 414 39.70 7.27 1.76
CA HIS A 414 39.50 8.44 2.62
C HIS A 414 38.81 8.00 3.90
N GLU A 415 39.32 8.47 5.04
CA GLU A 415 38.70 8.30 6.35
C GLU A 415 37.99 9.60 6.72
N VAL A 416 36.67 9.55 6.81
CA VAL A 416 35.83 10.72 7.08
C VAL A 416 35.13 10.54 8.43
N PRO A 417 35.11 11.55 9.31
CA PRO A 417 34.32 11.48 10.53
C PRO A 417 32.81 11.45 10.20
N LEU A 418 32.07 10.48 10.74
CA LEU A 418 30.61 10.34 10.54
C LEU A 418 29.86 11.63 10.91
N GLN A 419 30.27 12.31 11.99
CA GLN A 419 29.63 13.55 12.43
C GLN A 419 29.84 14.74 11.48
N SER A 420 30.83 14.66 10.58
CA SER A 420 31.08 15.69 9.58
C SER A 420 30.24 15.51 8.33
N LEU A 421 29.61 14.35 8.12
CA LEU A 421 28.74 14.09 6.98
C LEU A 421 27.32 14.65 7.20
N GLU A 422 26.60 14.89 6.10
CA GLU A 422 25.18 15.19 6.19
C GLU A 422 24.39 14.01 6.77
N PRO A 423 23.30 14.26 7.54
CA PRO A 423 22.54 13.19 8.19
C PRO A 423 22.11 12.09 7.22
N ALA A 424 21.66 12.44 6.01
CA ALA A 424 21.27 11.47 4.99
C ALA A 424 22.43 10.53 4.56
N ASP A 425 23.66 11.04 4.47
CA ASP A 425 24.84 10.24 4.13
C ASP A 425 25.30 9.37 5.30
N VAL A 426 25.07 9.81 6.55
CA VAL A 426 25.30 9.00 7.77
C VAL A 426 24.32 7.83 7.82
N TYR A 427 23.02 8.07 7.58
CA TYR A 427 22.02 7.00 7.53
C TYR A 427 22.36 5.97 6.44
N ARG A 428 22.74 6.45 5.25
CA ARG A 428 23.16 5.57 4.15
C ARG A 428 24.42 4.78 4.48
N ALA A 429 25.40 5.36 5.18
CA ALA A 429 26.60 4.64 5.62
C ALA A 429 26.26 3.48 6.56
N ILE A 430 25.40 3.74 7.54
CA ILE A 430 24.97 2.75 8.54
C ILE A 430 24.17 1.65 7.85
N GLU A 431 23.25 2.01 6.95
CA GLU A 431 22.51 1.06 6.14
C GLU A 431 23.43 0.17 5.30
N MET A 432 24.43 0.76 4.63
CA MET A 432 25.40 0.01 3.82
C MET A 432 26.34 -0.90 4.65
N ASP A 433 26.69 -0.51 5.88
CA ASP A 433 27.51 -1.33 6.79
C ASP A 433 26.73 -2.54 7.33
N VAL A 434 25.47 -2.30 7.73
CA VAL A 434 24.55 -3.34 8.20
C VAL A 434 24.26 -4.35 7.09
N LEU A 435 24.06 -3.89 5.85
CA LEU A 435 23.87 -4.75 4.68
C LEU A 435 25.09 -5.62 4.36
N ARG A 436 26.30 -5.24 4.80
CA ARG A 436 27.54 -6.01 4.62
C ARG A 436 27.89 -6.91 5.82
N GLY A 437 27.06 -6.93 6.86
CA GLY A 437 27.27 -7.75 8.05
C GLY A 437 28.24 -7.17 9.08
N GLY A 438 28.45 -5.84 9.08
CA GLY A 438 29.23 -5.14 10.10
C GLY A 438 28.55 -5.22 11.47
N ASN A 439 29.20 -5.90 12.44
CA ASN A 439 28.73 -6.11 13.80
C ASN A 439 29.48 -5.22 14.83
N LYS A 440 29.52 -3.88 14.66
CA LYS A 440 30.22 -3.00 15.62
C LYS A 440 29.50 -1.72 15.97
#